data_AF-A0A450UQD9-F1
#
_entry.id   AF-A0A450UQD9-F1
#
_cell.length_a   1.000
_cell.length_b   1.000
_cell.length_c   1.000
_cell.angle_alpha   90.00
_cell.angle_beta   90.00
_cell.angle_gamma   90.00
#
_symmetry.space_group_name_H-M   'P 1'
#
loop_
_entity.id
_entity.type
_entity.pdbx_description
1 polymer ?
#
loop_
_entity_poly.entity_id
_entity_poly.type
_entity_poly.pdbx_seq_one_letter_code
_entity_poly.pdbx_strand_id
1 'polypeptide(L)' 'MFEYDQDTVHALLEEDEQFQELYEYHGRLKIKIRDIEAGVYPLNRFSLGVLKKEKLLAKDRMATIIARFHRENAK' A
#
# COMPACT_ATOMS: atom_id res chain seq x y z
N MET A 1 4.12 12.69 -5.27
CA MET A 1 5.25 11.75 -5.50
C MET A 1 4.81 10.52 -6.30
N PHE A 2 3.62 9.94 -6.09
CA PHE A 2 3.14 8.78 -6.88
C PHE A 2 2.46 9.12 -8.22
N GLU A 3 2.20 10.40 -8.53
CA GLU A 3 1.53 10.79 -9.78
C GLU A 3 2.40 10.60 -11.05
N TYR A 4 3.71 10.34 -10.89
CA TYR A 4 4.63 10.08 -12.01
C TYR A 4 4.97 8.60 -12.20
N ASP A 5 4.49 7.75 -11.30
CA ASP A 5 4.86 6.33 -11.21
C ASP A 5 3.73 5.40 -11.65
N GLN A 6 2.65 5.90 -12.24
CA GLN A 6 1.53 5.06 -12.66
C GLN A 6 1.96 3.97 -13.66
N ASP A 7 2.89 4.29 -14.55
CA ASP A 7 3.44 3.34 -15.52
C ASP A 7 4.26 2.24 -14.83
N THR A 8 5.16 2.64 -13.94
CA THR A 8 5.95 1.72 -13.09
C THR A 8 5.08 0.86 -12.19
N VAL A 9 4.03 1.44 -11.60
CA VAL A 9 3.06 0.73 -10.78
C VAL A 9 2.28 -0.28 -11.62
N HIS A 10 1.90 0.05 -12.85
CA HIS A 10 1.21 -0.87 -13.75
C HIS A 10 2.13 -2.02 -14.17
N ALA A 11 3.38 -1.74 -14.54
CA ALA A 11 4.37 -2.76 -14.86
C ALA A 11 4.63 -3.68 -13.66
N LEU A 12 4.79 -3.11 -12.46
CA LEU A 12 4.93 -3.89 -11.23
C LEU A 12 3.68 -4.70 -10.88
N LEU A 13 2.48 -4.21 -11.19
CA LEU A 13 1.24 -4.96 -11.01
C LEU A 13 1.15 -6.16 -11.96
N GLU A 14 1.74 -6.07 -13.16
CA GLU A 14 1.77 -7.16 -14.13
C GLU A 14 2.94 -8.14 -13.89
N GLU A 15 4.11 -7.64 -13.47
CA GLU A 15 5.32 -8.45 -13.29
C GLU A 15 5.46 -9.03 -11.86
N ASP A 16 4.95 -8.36 -10.84
CA ASP A 16 5.16 -8.73 -9.43
C ASP A 16 3.84 -8.96 -8.69
N GLU A 17 3.47 -10.23 -8.57
CA GLU A 17 2.24 -10.66 -7.87
C GLU A 17 2.25 -10.24 -6.39
N GLN A 18 3.43 -10.13 -5.76
CA GLN A 18 3.53 -9.65 -4.38
C GLN A 18 3.17 -8.18 -4.27
N PHE A 19 3.56 -7.36 -5.24
CA PHE A 19 3.19 -5.95 -5.31
C PHE A 19 1.68 -5.79 -5.50
N GLN A 20 1.05 -6.62 -6.33
CA GLN A 20 -0.40 -6.65 -6.50
C GLN A 20 -1.12 -6.95 -5.20
N GLU A 21 -0.74 -8.02 -4.50
CA GLU A 21 -1.32 -8.37 -3.19
C GLU A 21 -1.13 -7.22 -2.19
N LEU A 22 0.04 -6.58 -2.18
CA LEU A 22 0.32 -5.45 -1.30
C LEU A 22 -0.58 -4.24 -1.62
N TYR A 23 -0.81 -3.97 -2.90
CA TYR A 23 -1.63 -2.86 -3.38
C TYR A 23 -3.09 -3.04 -2.97
N GLU A 24 -3.64 -4.23 -3.20
CA GLU A 24 -4.97 -4.60 -2.74
C GLU A 24 -5.08 -4.54 -1.20
N TYR A 25 -4.08 -5.07 -0.50
CA TYR A 25 -4.03 -5.08 0.96
C TYR A 25 -4.00 -3.65 1.54
N HIS A 26 -3.19 -2.75 0.96
CA HIS A 26 -3.17 -1.35 1.33
C HIS A 26 -4.52 -0.66 1.09
N GLY A 27 -5.19 -0.96 -0.03
CA GLY A 27 -6.54 -0.49 -0.33
C GLY A 27 -7.56 -0.94 0.72
N ARG A 28 -7.55 -2.23 1.07
CA ARG A 28 -8.40 -2.80 2.13
C ARG A 28 -8.14 -2.16 3.48
N LEU A 29 -6.86 -1.96 3.86
CA LEU A 29 -6.49 -1.28 5.09
C LEU A 29 -7.04 0.15 5.14
N LYS A 30 -6.93 0.91 4.03
CA LYS A 30 -7.46 2.27 3.95
C LYS A 30 -8.98 2.32 4.14
N ILE A 31 -9.71 1.40 3.51
CA ILE A 31 -11.17 1.28 3.66
C ILE A 31 -11.51 0.93 5.11
N LYS A 32 -10.83 -0.05 5.69
CA LYS A 32 -11.05 -0.48 7.07
C LYS A 32 -10.74 0.62 8.09
N ILE A 33 -9.66 1.38 7.90
CA ILE A 33 -9.34 2.57 8.70
C ILE A 33 -10.46 3.59 8.60
N ARG A 34 -10.95 3.86 7.37
CA ARG A 34 -12.02 4.84 7.14
C ARG A 34 -13.33 4.44 7.81
N ASP A 35 -13.67 3.16 7.79
CA ASP A 35 -14.88 2.61 8.42
C ASP A 35 -14.83 2.72 9.95
N ILE A 36 -13.66 2.47 10.54
CA ILE A 36 -13.40 2.66 11.98
C ILE A 36 -13.41 4.15 12.35
N GLU A 37 -12.77 5.02 11.56
CA GLU A 37 -12.77 6.48 11.79
C GLU A 37 -14.16 7.10 11.61
N ALA A 38 -14.97 6.54 10.72
CA ALA A 38 -16.38 6.93 10.54
C ALA A 38 -17.30 6.44 11.67
N GLY A 39 -16.79 5.62 12.61
CA GLY A 39 -17.57 5.11 13.73
C GLY A 39 -18.59 4.03 13.34
N VAL A 40 -18.48 3.47 12.14
CA VAL A 40 -19.37 2.39 11.64
C VAL A 40 -19.12 1.09 12.40
N TYR A 41 -17.86 0.83 12.78
CA TYR A 41 -17.52 -0.27 13.67
C TYR A 41 -17.17 0.23 15.09
N PRO A 42 -17.69 -0.42 16.14
CA PRO A 42 -17.22 -0.27 17.51
C PRO A 42 -15.89 -1.02 17.68
N LEU A 43 -14.90 -0.69 16.86
CA LEU A 43 -13.57 -1.28 16.91
C LEU A 43 -12.65 -0.43 17.79
N ASN A 44 -11.90 -1.12 18.66
CA ASN A 44 -11.04 -0.52 19.66
C ASN A 44 -10.00 0.42 19.00
N ARG A 45 -9.80 1.62 19.55
CA ARG A 45 -8.79 2.60 19.08
C ARG A 45 -7.39 1.99 18.91
N PHE A 46 -7.08 0.92 19.65
CA PHE A 46 -5.87 0.12 19.47
C PHE A 46 -5.69 -0.45 18.06
N SER A 47 -6.76 -0.99 17.47
CA SER A 47 -6.74 -1.56 16.12
C SER A 47 -6.43 -0.49 15.08
N LEU A 48 -6.91 0.75 15.28
CA LEU A 48 -6.58 1.87 14.39
C LEU A 48 -5.07 2.17 14.37
N GLY A 49 -4.41 2.11 15.52
CA GLY A 49 -2.96 2.30 15.62
C GLY A 49 -2.18 1.21 14.90
N VAL A 50 -2.62 -0.05 15.01
CA VAL A 50 -2.02 -1.19 14.29
C VAL A 50 -2.24 -1.05 12.78
N LEU A 51 -3.46 -0.74 12.34
CA LEU A 51 -3.78 -0.56 10.91
C LEU A 51 -2.99 0.59 10.28
N LYS A 52 -2.79 1.70 11.02
CA LYS A 52 -1.94 2.81 10.56
C LYS A 52 -0.48 2.38 10.39
N LYS A 53 0.05 1.55 11.31
CA LYS A 53 1.39 0.95 11.16
C LYS A 53 1.48 -0.02 10.00
N GLU A 54 0.49 -0.91 9.82
CA GLU A 54 0.47 -1.83 8.68
C GLU A 54 0.38 -1.09 7.36
N LYS A 55 -0.42 -0.03 7.28
CA LYS A 55 -0.49 0.86 6.11
C LYS A 55 0.86 1.51 5.83
N LEU A 56 1.58 1.95 6.87
CA LEU A 56 2.91 2.52 6.73
C LEU A 56 3.91 1.49 6.22
N LEU A 57 3.91 0.28 6.78
CA LEU A 57 4.76 -0.84 6.34
C LEU A 57 4.47 -1.25 4.89
N ALA A 58 3.19 -1.33 4.51
CA ALA A 58 2.79 -1.62 3.14
C ALA A 58 3.32 -0.55 2.18
N LYS A 59 3.17 0.73 2.54
CA LYS A 59 3.72 1.84 1.75
C LYS A 59 5.26 1.77 1.64
N ASP A 60 5.94 1.44 2.73
CA ASP A 60 7.41 1.36 2.76
C ASP A 60 7.94 0.20 1.89
N ARG A 61 7.26 -0.94 1.93
CA ARG A 61 7.51 -2.08 1.04
C ARG A 61 7.26 -1.72 -0.42
N MET A 62 6.13 -1.08 -0.75
CA MET A 62 5.86 -0.61 -2.12
C MET A 62 6.95 0.35 -2.59
N ALA A 63 7.36 1.30 -1.75
CA ALA A 63 8.42 2.24 -2.11
C ALA A 63 9.76 1.54 -2.37
N THR A 64 10.08 0.49 -1.60
CA THR A 64 11.28 -0.33 -1.81
C THR A 64 11.22 -1.10 -3.13
N ILE A 65 10.07 -1.71 -3.44
CA ILE A 65 9.87 -2.44 -4.70
C ILE A 65 9.97 -1.48 -5.90
N ILE A 66 9.30 -0.33 -5.83
CA ILE A 66 9.35 0.70 -6.88
C ILE A 66 10.78 1.23 -7.06
N ALA A 67 11.48 1.56 -5.97
CA ALA A 67 12.86 2.02 -6.04
C ALA A 67 13.81 0.98 -6.66
N ARG A 68 13.57 -0.30 -6.37
CA ARG A 68 14.29 -1.41 -6.99
C ARG A 68 13.98 -1.50 -8.48
N PHE A 69 12.71 -1.49 -8.86
CA PHE A 69 12.26 -1.57 -10.24
C PHE A 69 12.82 -0.43 -11.10
N HIS A 70 12.79 0.80 -10.59
CA HIS A 70 13.43 1.96 -11.23
C HIS A 70 14.92 1.74 -11.47
N ARG A 71 15.63 1.16 -10.50
CA ARG A 71 17.05 0.87 -10.64
C ARG A 71 17.32 -0.22 -11.69
N GLU A 72 16.42 -1.20 -11.82
CA GLU A 72 16.56 -2.28 -12.81
C GLU A 72 16.18 -1.82 -14.22
N ASN A 73 15.18 -0.93 -14.37
CA ASN A 73 14.73 -0.39 -15.66
C ASN A 73 15.56 0.82 -16.15
N ALA A 74 16.35 1.47 -15.28
CA ALA A 74 17.25 2.56 -15.66
C ALA A 74 18.63 2.11 -16.18
N LYS A 75 18.82 0.80 -16.42
CA LYS A 75 20.03 0.21 -17.02
C LYS A 75 19.79 -0.18 -18.47
#